data_AF-A0A4W3GQ82-F1
#
_entry.id   AF-A0A4W3GQ82-F1
#
_cell.length_a   1.000
_cell.length_b   1.000
_cell.length_c   1.000
_cell.angle_alpha   90.00
_cell.angle_beta   90.00
_cell.angle_gamma   90.00
#
_symmetry.space_group_name_H-M   'P 1'
#
loop_
_entity.id
_entity.type
_entity.pdbx_description
1 polymer ?
#
loop_
_entity_poly.entity_id
_entity_poly.type
_entity_poly.pdbx_seq_one_letter_code
_entity_poly.pdbx_strand_id
1 'polypeptide(L)'
;MPAKGPLQSFQVFGSKKTEPVLLLGKEVDIRVPVKGGGHVAQTYAVLQSISKTLFADYQKYVDLASKKEIKDILIQCHWNRLIADPCRSGANKFGGTGAPDRYQMSYG
;
A
#
# COMPACT_ATOMS: atom_id res chain seq x y z
N MET A 1 22.22 -8.59 17.09
CA MET A 1 21.28 -8.26 15.99
C MET A 1 19.98 -9.02 16.25
N PRO A 2 18.82 -8.36 16.43
CA PRO A 2 17.61 -9.10 16.76
C PRO A 2 17.11 -9.91 15.56
N ALA A 3 16.89 -11.20 15.80
CA ALA A 3 16.49 -12.21 14.84
C ALA A 3 15.17 -11.86 14.12
N LYS A 4 15.08 -12.23 12.83
CA LYS A 4 13.86 -12.13 12.04
C LYS A 4 12.80 -13.07 12.64
N GLY A 5 11.89 -12.52 13.44
CA GLY A 5 10.65 -13.19 13.83
C GLY A 5 9.84 -13.68 12.61
N PRO A 6 8.91 -14.64 12.79
CA PRO A 6 8.28 -15.38 11.72
C PRO A 6 7.63 -14.43 10.70
N LEU A 7 7.79 -14.76 9.42
CA LEU A 7 7.07 -14.13 8.32
C LEU A 7 5.58 -14.31 8.60
N GLN A 8 4.90 -13.26 9.09
CA GLN A 8 3.48 -13.34 9.40
C GLN A 8 2.73 -13.82 8.17
N SER A 9 2.15 -15.02 8.24
CA SER A 9 1.19 -15.53 7.27
C SER A 9 -0.06 -14.67 7.38
N PHE A 10 -0.13 -13.62 6.56
CA PHE A 10 -1.19 -12.62 6.61
C PHE A 10 -2.48 -13.17 5.96
N GLN A 11 -3.18 -14.05 6.68
CA GLN A 11 -4.56 -14.42 6.35
C GLN A 11 -5.46 -13.23 6.64
N VAL A 12 -6.05 -12.67 5.58
CA VAL A 12 -7.10 -11.64 5.68
C VAL A 12 -8.22 -12.10 4.78
N PHE A 13 -9.35 -12.37 5.42
CA PHE A 13 -10.64 -12.61 4.80
C PHE A 13 -11.09 -11.35 4.05
N GLY A 14 -11.40 -11.49 2.76
CA GLY A 14 -12.07 -10.45 1.99
C GLY A 14 -11.53 -10.29 0.57
N SER A 15 -12.46 -10.24 -0.38
CA SER A 15 -12.30 -10.23 -1.85
C SER A 15 -11.42 -9.10 -2.43
N LYS A 16 -10.89 -8.19 -1.61
CA LYS A 16 -10.06 -7.04 -2.04
C LYS A 16 -8.64 -7.41 -2.46
N LYS A 17 -8.11 -8.56 -2.03
CA LYS A 17 -6.76 -9.01 -2.44
C LYS A 17 -6.70 -9.46 -3.89
N THR A 18 -7.83 -9.88 -4.46
CA THR A 18 -7.86 -10.64 -5.71
C THR A 18 -7.89 -9.74 -6.95
N GLU A 19 -8.34 -8.49 -6.85
CA GLU A 19 -8.65 -7.68 -8.03
C GLU A 19 -7.51 -7.48 -9.05
N PRO A 20 -6.26 -7.10 -8.69
CA PRO A 20 -5.25 -6.81 -9.71
C PRO A 20 -4.69 -8.08 -10.38
N VAL A 21 -4.68 -9.21 -9.67
CA VAL A 21 -4.15 -10.48 -10.20
C VAL A 21 -5.21 -11.15 -11.06
N LEU A 22 -6.48 -11.10 -10.63
CA LEU A 22 -7.61 -11.64 -11.40
C LEU A 22 -7.81 -10.86 -12.72
N LEU A 23 -7.58 -9.54 -12.73
CA LEU A 23 -7.71 -8.69 -13.91
C LEU A 23 -6.71 -9.03 -15.03
N LEU A 24 -5.54 -9.59 -14.71
CA LEU A 24 -4.46 -9.85 -15.67
C LEU A 24 -4.30 -11.34 -16.05
N GLY A 25 -5.07 -12.25 -15.44
CA GLY A 25 -5.23 -13.64 -15.89
C GLY A 25 -3.96 -14.50 -15.88
N LYS A 26 -2.90 -14.10 -15.16
CA LYS A 26 -1.64 -14.84 -15.05
C LYS A 26 -1.41 -15.31 -13.62
N GLU A 27 -1.15 -16.60 -13.44
CA GLU A 27 -0.70 -17.16 -12.18
C GLU A 27 0.77 -16.81 -11.98
N VAL A 28 1.05 -15.89 -11.05
CA VAL A 28 2.40 -15.46 -10.70
C VAL A 28 2.58 -15.64 -9.19
N ASP A 29 3.57 -16.43 -8.80
CA ASP A 29 3.90 -16.65 -7.39
C ASP A 29 4.69 -15.46 -6.83
N ILE A 30 4.01 -14.60 -6.07
CA ILE A 30 4.61 -13.40 -5.47
C ILE A 30 4.62 -13.53 -3.95
N ARG A 31 5.82 -13.49 -3.35
CA ARG A 31 6.00 -13.48 -1.89
C ARG A 31 6.30 -12.07 -1.39
N VAL A 32 5.40 -11.51 -0.58
CA VAL A 32 5.53 -10.14 -0.04
C VAL A 32 5.62 -10.17 1.49
N PRO A 33 6.80 -9.92 2.08
CA PRO A 33 6.92 -9.71 3.52
C PRO A 33 6.53 -8.27 3.87
N VAL A 34 5.59 -8.09 4.81
CA VAL A 34 5.19 -6.77 5.34
C VAL A 34 5.43 -6.74 6.84
N LYS A 35 5.95 -5.61 7.36
CA LYS A 35 6.19 -5.38 8.79
C LYS A 35 5.82 -3.95 9.17
N GLY A 36 5.34 -3.78 10.40
CA GLY A 36 4.92 -2.47 10.93
C GLY A 36 3.55 -2.01 10.44
N GLY A 37 3.07 -0.88 10.97
CA GLY A 37 1.74 -0.34 10.65
C GLY A 37 0.56 -1.17 11.19
N GLY A 38 -0.65 -0.69 10.95
CA GLY A 38 -1.90 -1.40 11.28
C GLY A 38 -2.35 -2.35 10.18
N HIS A 39 -3.31 -3.22 10.48
CA HIS A 39 -3.82 -4.26 9.58
C HIS A 39 -4.27 -3.72 8.20
N VAL A 40 -4.97 -2.58 8.21
CA VAL A 40 -5.45 -1.92 6.99
C VAL A 40 -4.27 -1.39 6.17
N ALA A 41 -3.31 -0.70 6.81
CA ALA A 41 -2.13 -0.17 6.14
C ALA A 41 -1.27 -1.28 5.52
N GLN A 42 -1.12 -2.42 6.20
CA GLN A 42 -0.42 -3.58 5.68
C GLN A 42 -1.10 -4.16 4.44
N THR A 43 -2.45 -4.20 4.42
CA THR A 43 -3.21 -4.63 3.24
C THR A 43 -2.90 -3.74 2.04
N TYR A 44 -2.97 -2.41 2.20
CA TYR A 44 -2.61 -1.47 1.12
C TYR A 44 -1.15 -1.62 0.67
N ALA A 45 -0.21 -1.90 1.60
CA ALA A 45 1.18 -2.16 1.25
C ALA A 45 1.34 -3.42 0.38
N VAL A 46 0.64 -4.52 0.69
CA VAL A 46 0.61 -5.73 -0.15
C VAL A 46 0.04 -5.40 -1.52
N LEU A 47 -1.11 -4.74 -1.58
CA LEU A 47 -1.78 -4.37 -2.83
C LEU A 47 -0.90 -3.48 -3.73
N GLN A 48 -0.18 -2.53 -3.13
CA GLN A 48 0.74 -1.65 -3.82
C GLN A 48 1.98 -2.39 -4.34
N SER A 49 2.52 -3.32 -3.54
CA SER A 49 3.68 -4.10 -3.93
C SER A 49 3.40 -4.97 -5.16
N ILE A 50 2.24 -5.65 -5.20
CA ILE A 50 1.83 -6.48 -6.34
C ILE A 50 1.73 -5.63 -7.61
N SER A 51 1.07 -4.48 -7.55
CA SER A 51 0.93 -3.60 -8.71
C SER A 51 2.26 -3.03 -9.22
N LYS A 52 3.19 -2.69 -8.32
CA LYS A 52 4.53 -2.24 -8.70
C LYS A 52 5.36 -3.36 -9.32
N THR A 53 5.29 -4.57 -8.78
CA THR A 53 5.98 -5.74 -9.32
C THR A 53 5.53 -6.02 -10.74
N LEU A 54 4.21 -6.09 -10.97
CA LEU A 54 3.66 -6.27 -12.31
C LEU A 54 4.12 -5.17 -13.27
N PHE A 55 4.02 -3.89 -12.87
CA PHE A 55 4.49 -2.79 -13.71
C PHE A 55 5.98 -2.87 -14.07
N ALA A 56 6.81 -3.36 -13.15
CA ALA A 56 8.24 -3.56 -13.38
C ALA A 56 8.53 -4.77 -14.29
N ASP A 57 7.75 -5.86 -14.18
CA ASP A 57 7.90 -7.04 -15.03
C ASP A 57 7.60 -6.70 -16.50
N TYR A 58 6.52 -5.96 -16.77
CA TYR A 58 6.21 -5.52 -18.13
C TYR A 58 7.25 -4.53 -18.69
N GLN A 59 7.83 -3.67 -17.84
CA GLN A 59 8.93 -2.79 -18.25
C GLN A 59 10.18 -3.56 -18.70
N LYS A 60 10.44 -4.73 -18.11
CA LYS A 60 11.69 -5.49 -18.35
C LYS A 60 11.53 -6.57 -19.42
N TYR A 61 10.38 -7.25 -19.50
CA TYR A 61 10.25 -8.50 -20.27
C TYR A 61 9.27 -8.44 -21.43
N VAL A 62 8.45 -7.39 -21.56
CA VAL A 62 7.37 -7.34 -22.57
C VAL A 62 7.61 -6.16 -23.51
N ASP A 63 7.01 -5.00 -23.26
CA ASP A 63 7.19 -3.82 -24.09
C ASP A 63 6.62 -2.55 -23.40
N LEU A 64 6.93 -1.38 -23.97
CA LEU A 64 6.53 -0.09 -23.41
C LEU A 64 5.05 0.26 -23.64
N ALA A 65 4.40 -0.30 -24.66
CA ALA A 65 3.00 -0.05 -24.99
C ALA A 65 2.08 -0.79 -24.01
N SER A 66 2.29 -2.09 -23.82
CA SER A 66 1.62 -2.93 -22.81
C SER A 66 1.75 -2.34 -21.41
N LYS A 67 2.90 -1.74 -21.09
CA LYS A 67 3.11 -1.06 -19.80
C LYS A 67 2.18 0.14 -19.61
N LYS A 68 1.94 0.93 -20.65
CA LYS A 68 1.04 2.10 -20.57
C LYS A 68 -0.40 1.64 -20.38
N GLU A 69 -0.83 0.65 -21.14
CA GLU A 69 -2.18 0.07 -21.02
C GLU A 69 -2.46 -0.44 -19.60
N ILE A 70 -1.51 -1.18 -19.03
CA ILE A 70 -1.62 -1.68 -17.65
C ILE A 70 -1.63 -0.53 -16.64
N LYS A 71 -0.82 0.50 -16.88
CA LYS A 71 -0.81 1.71 -16.02
C LYS A 71 -2.19 2.36 -16.02
N ASP A 72 -2.79 2.50 -17.18
CA ASP A 72 -4.09 3.16 -17.35
C ASP A 72 -5.20 2.33 -16.72
N ILE A 73 -5.20 1.00 -16.89
CA ILE A 73 -6.11 0.07 -16.21
C ILE A 73 -5.96 0.18 -14.68
N LEU A 74 -4.72 0.16 -14.17
CA LEU A 74 -4.46 0.25 -12.73
C LEU A 74 -4.91 1.58 -12.13
N ILE A 75 -4.73 2.69 -12.85
CA ILE A 75 -5.19 4.03 -12.43
C ILE A 75 -6.72 4.10 -12.44
N GLN A 76 -7.37 3.54 -13.46
CA GLN A 76 -8.84 3.51 -13.59
C GLN A 76 -9.50 2.68 -12.48
N CYS A 77 -8.94 1.51 -12.15
CA CYS A 77 -9.50 0.67 -11.08
C CYS A 77 -9.30 1.30 -9.69
N HIS A 78 -8.14 1.90 -9.42
CA HIS A 78 -7.87 2.58 -8.16
C HIS A 78 -6.79 3.66 -8.29
N TRP A 79 -7.14 4.87 -7.86
CA TRP A 79 -6.38 6.11 -8.08
C TRP A 79 -4.97 6.18 -7.48
N ASN A 80 -4.55 5.28 -6.57
CA ASN A 80 -3.25 5.40 -5.89
C ASN A 80 -2.43 4.11 -5.81
N ARG A 81 -2.64 3.15 -6.72
CA ARG A 81 -2.02 1.82 -6.54
C ARG A 81 -0.54 1.75 -6.92
N LEU A 82 -0.05 2.70 -7.71
CA LEU A 82 1.37 2.79 -8.10
C LEU A 82 2.17 3.71 -7.17
N ILE A 83 1.52 4.72 -6.57
CA ILE A 83 2.16 5.73 -5.72
C ILE A 83 1.88 5.39 -4.25
N ALA A 84 2.82 5.70 -3.36
CA ALA A 84 2.58 5.48 -1.93
C ALA A 84 1.65 6.56 -1.39
N ASP A 85 0.77 6.18 -0.47
CA ASP A 85 -0.01 7.18 0.25
C ASP A 85 0.95 8.11 1.01
N PRO A 86 0.94 9.43 0.73
CA PRO A 86 1.84 10.37 1.36
C PRO A 86 1.43 10.70 2.80
N CYS A 87 0.22 10.33 3.23
CA CYS A 87 -0.31 10.70 4.53
C CYS A 87 0.46 9.96 5.64
N ARG A 88 0.92 10.74 6.61
CA ARG A 88 1.53 10.28 7.85
C ARG A 88 0.88 11.01 9.01
N SER A 89 0.83 10.35 10.17
CA SER A 89 0.33 10.99 11.38
C SER A 89 1.25 12.16 11.74
N GLY A 90 0.65 13.32 11.99
CA GLY A 90 1.39 14.51 12.39
C GLY A 90 2.00 14.34 13.78
N ALA A 91 3.15 14.95 14.01
CA ALA A 91 3.74 15.01 15.35
C ALA A 91 2.83 15.84 16.27
N ASN A 92 2.61 15.35 17.50
CA ASN A 92 1.83 16.06 18.50
C ASN A 92 2.48 17.40 18.84
N LYS A 93 1.64 18.43 18.97
CA LYS A 93 2.08 19.77 19.37
C LYS A 93 1.99 19.89 20.89
N PHE A 94 2.88 20.70 21.48
CA PHE A 94 2.83 20.99 22.90
C PHE A 94 1.55 21.75 23.26
N GLY A 95 0.97 21.42 24.42
CA GLY A 95 -0.19 22.11 24.96
C GLY A 95 -1.49 21.78 24.25
N GLY A 96 -1.72 20.52 23.85
CA GLY A 96 -2.97 20.00 23.30
C GLY A 96 -2.97 18.47 23.28
N THR A 97 -4.12 17.85 23.02
CA THR A 97 -4.25 16.37 23.09
C THR A 97 -3.77 15.68 21.80
N GLY A 98 -3.69 16.41 20.69
CA GLY A 98 -3.26 15.88 19.40
C GLY A 98 -2.71 16.95 18.46
N ALA A 99 -2.44 16.57 17.22
CA ALA A 99 -2.00 17.50 16.17
C ALA A 99 -3.19 17.86 15.25
N PRO A 100 -3.54 19.15 15.04
CA PRO A 100 -2.86 20.37 15.46
C PRO A 100 -3.47 21.04 16.72
N ASP A 101 -4.16 20.28 17.56
CA ASP A 101 -4.95 20.76 18.69
C ASP A 101 -4.13 21.55 19.74
N ARG A 102 -4.80 22.49 20.43
CA ARG A 102 -4.27 23.24 21.58
C ARG A 102 -5.33 23.35 22.67
N TYR A 103 -4.92 23.30 23.93
CA TYR A 103 -5.78 23.52 25.09
C TYR A 103 -6.46 24.88 24.99
N GLN A 104 -7.76 24.90 25.28
CA GLN A 104 -8.59 26.09 25.21
C GLN A 104 -8.09 27.16 26.19
N MET A 105 -7.92 28.39 25.70
CA MET A 105 -7.58 29.54 26.54
C MET A 105 -8.84 30.13 27.17
N SER A 106 -8.77 30.49 28.45
CA SER A 106 -9.81 31.27 29.14
C SER A 106 -9.42 32.75 29.18
N TYR A 107 -10.24 33.61 28.60
CA TYR A 107 -10.11 35.07 28.69
C TYR A 107 -11.03 35.55 29.83
N GLY A 108 -10.60 35.33 31.07
CA GLY A 108 -11.24 35.88 32.26
C GLY A 108 -10.72 37.28 32.57
#